data_AF-T1CJG3-F1
#
_entry.id   AF-T1CJG3-F1
#
_cell.length_a   1.000
_cell.length_b   1.000
_cell.length_c   1.000
_cell.angle_alpha   90.00
_cell.angle_beta   90.00
_cell.angle_gamma   90.00
#
_symmetry.space_group_name_H-M   'P 1'
#
loop_
_entity.id
_entity.type
_entity.pdbx_description
1 polymer ?
#
loop_
_entity_poly.entity_id
_entity_poly.type
_entity_poly.pdbx_seq_one_letter_code
_entity_poly.pdbx_strand_id
1 'polypeptide(L)'
;SIGGSLMGEKNANTAAVLDQAGNMLRNAQGEGGNRFALYDPAAQERADAEKDKRWHNLLRDALAHGRFVMFHQQVIALLGSEGNLSELLLRMDGAQGLVLPSIFMPVAARHGLLPAIDRWVLREAIRLLGSSGFSQQSFFVKISTPSLLDEKLADWIGEKLR
;
A
#
# COMPACT_ATOMS: atom_id res chain seq x y z
N SER A 1 33.19 -12.05 12.72
CA SER A 1 31.71 -11.98 12.83
C SER A 1 31.14 -13.38 12.79
N ILE A 2 29.99 -13.59 13.41
CA ILE A 2 29.31 -14.89 13.46
C ILE A 2 27.88 -14.71 12.96
N GLY A 3 27.41 -15.59 12.08
CA GLY A 3 26.02 -15.64 11.63
C GLY A 3 25.41 -16.98 12.00
N GLY A 4 24.22 -16.97 12.60
CA GLY A 4 23.49 -18.18 12.95
C GLY A 4 22.03 -18.10 12.51
N SER A 5 21.38 -19.25 12.43
CA SER A 5 19.93 -19.35 12.23
C SER A 5 19.36 -20.40 13.18
N LEU A 6 18.29 -20.07 13.89
CA LEU A 6 17.53 -21.02 14.69
C LEU A 6 16.67 -21.88 13.75
N MET A 7 16.66 -23.19 14.03
CA MET A 7 15.81 -24.13 13.29
C MET A 7 14.49 -24.32 14.03
N GLY A 8 13.39 -24.15 13.31
CA GLY A 8 12.02 -24.41 13.76
C GLY A 8 11.24 -25.10 12.65
N GLU A 9 9.99 -25.49 12.94
CA GLU A 9 9.18 -26.31 12.01
C GLU A 9 8.98 -25.66 10.63
N LYS A 10 8.88 -24.33 10.57
CA LYS A 10 8.61 -23.58 9.33
C LYS A 10 9.85 -23.28 8.48
N ASN A 11 11.06 -23.46 9.01
CA ASN A 11 12.32 -23.31 8.26
C ASN A 11 13.16 -24.59 8.31
N ALA A 12 12.54 -25.77 8.51
CA ALA A 12 13.18 -27.08 8.55
C ALA A 12 13.71 -27.56 7.17
N ASN A 13 14.23 -26.64 6.36
CA ASN A 13 14.96 -26.90 5.13
C ASN A 13 16.40 -26.45 5.31
N THR A 14 17.34 -27.40 5.24
CA THR A 14 18.78 -27.17 5.41
C THR A 14 19.31 -26.04 4.51
N ALA A 15 18.84 -25.95 3.26
CA ALA A 15 19.28 -24.90 2.35
C ALA A 15 18.83 -23.51 2.82
N ALA A 16 17.59 -23.39 3.31
CA ALA A 16 17.05 -22.14 3.85
C ALA A 16 17.78 -21.71 5.13
N VAL A 17 18.07 -22.66 6.04
CA VAL A 17 18.81 -22.38 7.30
C VAL A 17 20.23 -21.91 7.01
N LEU A 18 20.92 -22.56 6.06
CA LEU A 18 22.27 -22.16 5.66
C LEU A 18 22.28 -20.78 4.99
N ASP A 19 21.33 -20.49 4.11
CA ASP A 19 21.23 -19.17 3.49
C ASP A 19 20.93 -18.08 4.52
N GLN A 20 20.01 -18.33 5.45
CA GLN A 20 19.70 -17.42 6.57
C GLN A 20 20.93 -17.16 7.46
N ALA A 21 21.66 -18.20 7.85
CA ALA A 21 22.89 -18.04 8.63
C ALA A 21 23.96 -17.26 7.84
N GLY A 22 24.08 -17.51 6.54
CA GLY A 22 24.96 -16.77 5.64
C GLY A 22 24.58 -15.28 5.50
N ASN A 23 23.29 -14.97 5.40
CA ASN A 23 22.76 -13.61 5.42
C ASN A 23 23.12 -12.91 6.74
N MET A 24 22.99 -13.61 7.88
CA MET A 24 23.33 -13.03 9.18
C MET A 24 24.82 -12.77 9.37
N LEU A 25 25.67 -13.63 8.82
CA LEU A 25 27.10 -13.39 8.79
C LEU A 25 27.43 -12.12 7.99
N ARG A 26 26.84 -11.95 6.80
CA ARG A 26 27.02 -10.75 5.97
C ARG A 26 26.54 -9.48 6.67
N ASN A 27 25.39 -9.52 7.34
CA ASN A 27 24.89 -8.38 8.13
C ASN A 27 25.86 -8.01 9.25
N ALA A 28 26.33 -9.01 10.01
CA ALA A 28 27.30 -8.80 11.08
C ALA A 28 28.65 -8.26 10.57
N GLN A 29 29.04 -8.54 9.32
CA GLN A 29 30.20 -7.94 8.66
C GLN A 29 29.92 -6.50 8.21
N GLY A 30 28.74 -6.23 7.62
CA GLY A 30 28.33 -4.90 7.16
C GLY A 30 28.17 -3.87 8.28
N GLU A 31 27.79 -4.31 9.49
CA GLU A 31 27.68 -3.47 10.69
C GLU A 31 29.02 -3.25 11.44
N GLY A 32 30.15 -3.40 10.75
CA GLY A 32 31.48 -3.12 11.31
C GLY A 32 32.16 -4.31 12.00
N GLY A 33 31.63 -5.52 11.86
CA GLY A 33 32.29 -6.72 12.34
C GLY A 33 32.27 -6.94 13.86
N ASN A 34 33.12 -7.86 14.33
CA ASN A 34 33.29 -8.23 15.75
C ASN A 34 31.98 -8.44 16.55
N ARG A 35 30.96 -8.97 15.89
CA ARG A 35 29.63 -9.22 16.46
C ARG A 35 29.05 -10.53 15.95
N PHE A 36 27.98 -11.00 16.60
CA PHE A 36 27.15 -12.09 16.12
C PHE A 36 25.76 -11.56 15.72
N ALA A 37 25.16 -12.19 14.73
CA ALA A 37 23.76 -11.98 14.35
C ALA A 37 23.06 -13.34 14.21
N LEU A 38 21.83 -13.42 14.70
CA LEU A 38 21.05 -14.65 14.76
C LEU A 38 19.70 -14.43 14.08
N TYR A 39 19.37 -15.29 13.13
CA TYR A 39 18.03 -15.36 12.56
C TYR A 39 17.14 -16.22 13.47
N ASP A 40 16.09 -15.63 14.03
CA ASP A 40 15.04 -16.34 14.76
C ASP A 40 13.74 -16.26 13.96
N PRO A 41 13.27 -17.39 13.36
CA PRO A 41 12.03 -17.42 12.59
C PRO A 41 10.81 -16.96 13.38
N ALA A 42 10.74 -17.30 14.68
CA ALA A 42 9.62 -16.94 15.53
C ALA A 42 9.67 -15.45 15.93
N ALA A 43 10.87 -14.88 16.08
CA ALA A 43 11.03 -13.43 16.25
C ALA A 43 10.66 -12.68 14.96
N GLN A 44 11.05 -13.20 13.79
CA GLN A 44 10.70 -12.61 12.50
C GLN A 44 9.19 -12.63 12.27
N GLU A 45 8.52 -13.76 12.52
CA GLU A 45 7.06 -13.86 12.40
C GLU A 45 6.33 -12.88 13.33
N ARG A 46 6.81 -12.73 14.57
CA ARG A 46 6.30 -11.72 15.51
C ARG A 46 6.51 -10.30 14.99
N ALA A 47 7.69 -9.99 14.46
CA ALA A 47 7.99 -8.68 13.91
C ALA A 47 7.12 -8.34 12.68
N ASP A 48 6.89 -9.32 11.80
CA ASP A 48 6.03 -9.16 10.63
C ASP A 48 4.57 -8.97 11.03
N ALA A 49 4.08 -9.73 12.01
CA ALA A 49 2.72 -9.56 12.55
C ALA A 49 2.53 -8.17 13.21
N GLU A 50 3.50 -7.68 13.98
CA GLU A 50 3.44 -6.35 14.57
C GLU A 50 3.49 -5.24 13.51
N LYS A 51 4.29 -5.43 12.45
CA LYS A 51 4.33 -4.50 11.31
C LYS A 51 2.99 -4.47 10.58
N ASP A 52 2.37 -5.61 10.33
CA ASP A 52 1.05 -5.71 9.70
C ASP A 52 -0.02 -5.02 10.54
N LYS A 53 -0.05 -5.29 11.85
CA LYS A 53 -0.95 -4.62 12.81
C LYS A 53 -0.76 -3.10 12.82
N ARG A 54 0.49 -2.63 12.79
CA ARG A 54 0.80 -1.20 12.72
C ARG A 54 0.24 -0.58 11.44
N TRP A 55 0.42 -1.23 10.30
CA TRP A 55 -0.12 -0.76 9.02
C TRP A 55 -1.65 -0.76 8.99
N HIS A 56 -2.29 -1.79 9.52
CA HIS A 56 -3.74 -1.83 9.66
C HIS A 56 -4.26 -0.63 10.46
N ASN A 57 -3.62 -0.29 11.59
CA ASN A 57 -3.99 0.86 12.39
C ASN A 57 -3.77 2.19 11.64
N LEU A 58 -2.63 2.34 10.95
CA LEU A 58 -2.33 3.52 10.13
C LEU A 58 -3.36 3.70 9.00
N LEU A 59 -3.79 2.63 8.35
CA LEU A 59 -4.80 2.70 7.29
C LEU A 59 -6.17 3.10 7.81
N ARG A 60 -6.57 2.58 8.98
CA ARG A 60 -7.81 2.98 9.64
C ARG A 60 -7.77 4.45 10.05
N ASP A 61 -6.66 4.90 10.60
CA ASP A 61 -6.42 6.30 10.92
C ASP A 61 -6.50 7.18 9.68
N ALA A 62 -5.85 6.78 8.58
CA ALA A 62 -5.87 7.51 7.33
C ALA A 62 -7.28 7.66 6.73
N LEU A 63 -8.09 6.60 6.80
CA LEU A 63 -9.49 6.62 6.40
C LEU A 63 -10.34 7.57 7.27
N ALA A 64 -10.09 7.60 8.58
CA ALA A 64 -10.87 8.38 9.54
C ALA A 64 -10.50 9.87 9.54
N HIS A 65 -9.21 10.19 9.45
CA HIS A 65 -8.67 11.54 9.64
C HIS A 65 -8.18 12.18 8.34
N GLY A 66 -8.51 11.61 7.18
CA GLY A 66 -8.20 12.21 5.88
C GLY A 66 -6.70 12.30 5.59
N ARG A 67 -5.93 11.26 5.92
CA ARG A 67 -4.48 11.20 5.66
C ARG A 67 -4.15 10.65 4.28
N PHE A 68 -5.14 10.52 3.41
CA PHE A 68 -4.92 10.21 2.01
C PHE A 68 -4.86 11.50 1.19
N VAL A 69 -4.01 11.49 0.17
CA VAL A 69 -3.77 12.62 -0.72
C VAL A 69 -3.96 12.13 -2.15
N MET A 70 -4.68 12.92 -2.95
CA MET A 70 -4.90 12.62 -4.37
C MET A 70 -3.94 13.41 -5.24
N PHE A 71 -3.22 12.69 -6.11
CA PHE A 71 -2.48 13.28 -7.21
C PHE A 71 -3.23 13.00 -8.51
N HIS A 72 -2.96 13.80 -9.55
CA HIS A 72 -3.46 13.52 -10.88
C HIS A 72 -2.32 13.58 -11.90
N GLN A 73 -2.37 12.70 -12.90
CA GLN A 73 -1.42 12.67 -14.00
C GLN A 73 -2.16 12.81 -15.32
N GLN A 74 -1.84 13.86 -16.08
CA GLN A 74 -2.47 14.13 -17.37
C GLN A 74 -2.10 13.05 -18.39
N VAL A 75 -3.11 12.59 -19.13
CA VAL A 75 -2.96 11.73 -20.30
C VAL A 75 -3.08 12.60 -21.55
N ILE A 76 -2.01 12.64 -22.35
CA ILE A 76 -1.89 13.51 -23.54
C ILE A 76 -2.05 12.63 -24.79
N ALA A 77 -2.88 13.04 -25.74
CA ALA A 77 -3.01 12.34 -27.02
C ALA A 77 -1.88 12.73 -27.96
N LEU A 78 -1.36 11.74 -28.69
CA LEU A 78 -0.20 11.94 -29.56
C LEU A 78 -0.57 12.47 -30.96
N LEU A 79 -1.85 12.40 -31.37
CA LEU A 79 -2.30 12.68 -32.75
C LEU A 79 -3.45 13.70 -32.89
N GLY A 80 -3.85 14.39 -31.81
CA GLY A 80 -4.85 15.47 -31.85
C GLY A 80 -6.29 15.08 -31.49
N SER A 81 -7.06 16.14 -31.16
CA SER A 81 -8.34 16.27 -30.43
C SER A 81 -8.52 15.35 -29.20
N GLU A 82 -8.13 15.93 -28.07
CA GLU A 82 -8.05 15.38 -26.72
C GLU A 82 -9.29 15.71 -25.90
N GLY A 83 -9.77 14.74 -25.11
CA GLY A 83 -10.44 15.08 -23.86
C GLY A 83 -9.38 15.44 -22.81
N ASN A 84 -9.73 16.30 -21.85
CA ASN A 84 -8.88 16.52 -20.68
C ASN A 84 -8.93 15.28 -19.79
N LEU A 85 -8.08 14.30 -20.07
CA LEU A 85 -8.02 13.03 -19.35
C LEU A 85 -6.90 13.07 -18.31
N SER A 86 -7.22 12.65 -17.08
CA SER A 86 -6.22 12.47 -16.03
C SER A 86 -6.43 11.19 -15.26
N GLU A 87 -5.35 10.52 -14.91
CA GLU A 87 -5.39 9.41 -13.96
C GLU A 87 -5.27 9.94 -12.53
N LEU A 88 -6.15 9.50 -11.63
CA LEU A 88 -6.04 9.78 -10.21
C LEU A 88 -5.14 8.76 -9.50
N LEU A 89 -4.20 9.28 -8.73
CA LEU A 89 -3.15 8.51 -8.07
C LEU A 89 -3.21 8.75 -6.57
N LEU A 90 -3.67 7.73 -5.83
CA LEU A 90 -3.72 7.75 -4.37
C LEU A 90 -2.31 7.77 -3.77
N ARG A 91 -2.13 8.56 -2.71
CA ARG A 91 -0.98 8.53 -1.80
C ARG A 91 -1.48 8.61 -0.37
N MET A 92 -0.66 8.19 0.59
CA MET A 92 -0.96 8.34 2.02
C MET A 92 0.11 9.21 2.66
N ASP A 93 -0.29 10.15 3.51
CA ASP A 93 0.62 11.01 4.27
C ASP A 93 1.18 10.25 5.49
N GLY A 94 2.45 9.87 5.40
CA GLY A 94 3.18 9.15 6.44
C GLY A 94 4.14 10.06 7.21
N ALA A 95 4.64 9.56 8.35
CA ALA A 95 5.54 10.32 9.22
C ALA A 95 6.87 10.76 8.55
N GLN A 96 7.30 10.07 7.48
CA GLN A 96 8.52 10.36 6.74
C GLN A 96 8.22 10.94 5.33
N GLY A 97 6.99 11.38 5.10
CA GLY A 97 6.50 11.85 3.81
C GLY A 97 5.52 10.88 3.15
N LEU A 98 5.31 11.11 1.85
CA LEU A 98 4.27 10.41 1.09
C LEU A 98 4.60 8.92 0.91
N VAL A 99 3.63 8.08 1.23
CA VAL A 99 3.67 6.63 1.06
C VAL A 99 2.93 6.25 -0.22
N LEU A 100 3.59 5.43 -1.05
CA LEU A 100 3.02 4.89 -2.29
C LEU A 100 2.03 3.74 -2.02
N PRO A 101 1.00 3.56 -2.87
CA PRO A 101 0.05 2.46 -2.78
C PRO A 101 0.68 1.07 -2.76
N SER A 102 1.80 0.87 -3.45
CA SER A 102 2.52 -0.41 -3.48
C SER A 102 2.94 -0.89 -2.08
N ILE A 103 3.11 0.03 -1.12
CA ILE A 103 3.50 -0.30 0.25
C ILE A 103 2.29 -0.72 1.10
N PHE A 104 1.16 -0.02 0.97
CA PHE A 104 0.04 -0.20 1.89
C PHE A 104 -1.15 -0.97 1.32
N MET A 105 -1.34 -0.99 -0.01
CA MET A 105 -2.46 -1.70 -0.65
C MET A 105 -2.45 -3.22 -0.38
N PRO A 106 -1.29 -3.92 -0.33
CA PRO A 106 -1.28 -5.33 0.06
C PRO A 106 -1.79 -5.57 1.48
N VAL A 107 -1.49 -4.66 2.41
CA VAL A 107 -1.99 -4.73 3.79
C VAL A 107 -3.49 -4.43 3.81
N ALA A 108 -3.92 -3.39 3.10
CA ALA A 108 -5.35 -3.07 2.97
C ALA A 108 -6.16 -4.25 2.42
N ALA A 109 -5.61 -4.99 1.44
CA ALA A 109 -6.21 -6.20 0.89
C ALA A 109 -6.37 -7.30 1.96
N ARG A 110 -5.29 -7.62 2.69
CA ARG A 110 -5.32 -8.64 3.76
C ARG A 110 -6.33 -8.32 4.86
N HIS A 111 -6.57 -7.04 5.14
CA HIS A 111 -7.49 -6.58 6.18
C HIS A 111 -8.87 -6.15 5.65
N GLY A 112 -9.18 -6.39 4.38
CA GLY A 112 -10.49 -6.07 3.80
C GLY A 112 -10.82 -4.57 3.75
N LEU A 113 -9.80 -3.70 3.75
CA LEU A 113 -9.95 -2.24 3.75
C LEU A 113 -10.08 -1.65 2.33
N LEU A 114 -9.88 -2.44 1.27
CA LEU A 114 -9.93 -1.95 -0.11
C LEU A 114 -11.26 -1.25 -0.46
N PRO A 115 -12.46 -1.79 -0.13
CA PRO A 115 -13.70 -1.10 -0.45
C PRO A 115 -13.86 0.26 0.24
N ALA A 116 -13.34 0.39 1.46
CA ALA A 116 -13.36 1.66 2.18
C ALA A 116 -12.43 2.69 1.53
N ILE A 117 -11.24 2.26 1.09
CA ILE A 117 -10.29 3.11 0.36
C ILE A 117 -10.87 3.52 -0.98
N ASP A 118 -11.46 2.59 -1.75
CA ASP A 118 -12.05 2.91 -3.06
C ASP A 118 -13.20 3.91 -2.93
N ARG A 119 -14.08 3.76 -1.92
CA ARG A 119 -15.13 4.74 -1.64
C ARG A 119 -14.58 6.09 -1.20
N TRP A 120 -13.44 6.13 -0.52
CA TRP A 120 -12.74 7.38 -0.21
C TRP A 120 -12.21 8.04 -1.48
N VAL A 121 -11.53 7.28 -2.34
CA VAL A 121 -10.97 7.74 -3.63
C VAL A 121 -12.07 8.28 -4.54
N LEU A 122 -13.18 7.54 -4.70
CA LEU A 122 -14.31 7.95 -5.54
C LEU A 122 -14.98 9.23 -5.04
N ARG A 123 -15.14 9.37 -3.72
CA ARG A 123 -15.68 10.60 -3.13
C ARG A 123 -14.81 11.80 -3.45
N GLU A 124 -13.49 11.63 -3.34
CA GLU A 124 -12.53 12.69 -3.65
C GLU A 124 -12.51 13.01 -5.16
N ALA A 125 -12.61 12.00 -6.02
CA ALA A 125 -12.76 12.18 -7.46
C ALA A 125 -14.00 13.02 -7.81
N ILE A 126 -15.16 12.69 -7.22
CA ILE A 126 -16.42 13.44 -7.41
C ILE A 126 -16.27 14.88 -6.90
N ARG A 127 -15.63 15.07 -5.74
CA ARG A 127 -15.35 16.41 -5.20
C ARG A 127 -14.48 17.23 -6.16
N LEU A 128 -13.47 16.62 -6.78
CA LEU A 128 -12.61 17.28 -7.77
C LEU A 128 -13.40 17.68 -9.02
N LEU A 129 -14.27 16.80 -9.55
CA LEU A 129 -15.12 17.11 -10.72
C LEU A 129 -16.01 18.34 -10.51
N GLY A 130 -16.53 18.53 -9.28
CA GLY A 130 -17.33 19.70 -8.93
C GLY A 130 -16.54 21.00 -8.74
N SER A 131 -15.21 20.95 -8.76
CA SER A 131 -14.37 22.13 -8.58
C SER A 131 -14.05 22.82 -9.91
N SER A 132 -13.98 24.16 -9.91
CA SER A 132 -13.82 24.97 -11.12
C SER A 132 -12.57 24.62 -11.94
N GLY A 133 -11.48 24.22 -11.27
CA GLY A 133 -10.21 23.84 -11.91
C GLY A 133 -10.24 22.53 -12.70
N PHE A 134 -11.26 21.69 -12.51
CA PHE A 134 -11.38 20.37 -13.16
C PHE A 134 -12.73 20.17 -13.87
N SER A 135 -13.49 21.25 -14.09
CA SER A 135 -14.87 21.21 -14.60
C SER A 135 -15.03 20.58 -16.00
N GLN A 136 -13.96 20.45 -16.78
CA GLN A 136 -13.94 19.82 -18.10
C GLN A 136 -13.06 18.56 -18.14
N GLN A 137 -12.61 18.08 -16.97
CA GLN A 137 -11.70 16.95 -16.84
C GLN A 137 -12.50 15.65 -16.71
N SER A 138 -12.05 14.59 -17.38
CA SER A 138 -12.47 13.22 -17.04
C SER A 138 -11.35 12.52 -16.28
N PHE A 139 -11.72 11.81 -15.23
CA PHE A 139 -10.77 11.10 -14.38
C PHE A 139 -10.83 9.60 -14.59
N PHE A 140 -9.67 8.97 -14.77
CA PHE A 140 -9.51 7.54 -14.59
C PHE A 140 -9.29 7.24 -13.11
N VAL A 141 -10.20 6.44 -12.54
CA VAL A 141 -10.14 6.01 -11.14
C VAL A 141 -9.95 4.51 -11.11
N LYS A 142 -8.91 4.06 -10.40
CA LYS A 142 -8.66 2.64 -10.14
C LYS A 142 -9.57 2.15 -9.02
N ILE A 143 -10.23 1.01 -9.25
CA ILE A 143 -11.08 0.33 -8.29
C ILE A 143 -10.58 -1.10 -8.09
N SER A 144 -10.65 -1.58 -6.86
CA SER A 144 -10.28 -2.96 -6.53
C SER A 144 -11.35 -3.96 -6.94
N THR A 145 -10.96 -5.23 -7.12
CA THR A 145 -11.91 -6.31 -7.46
C THR A 145 -13.05 -6.44 -6.45
N PRO A 146 -12.83 -6.40 -5.12
CA PRO A 146 -13.94 -6.43 -4.16
C PRO A 146 -14.98 -5.30 -4.35
N SER A 147 -14.53 -4.09 -4.69
CA SER A 147 -15.44 -2.97 -4.97
C SER A 147 -16.15 -3.13 -6.31
N LEU A 148 -15.45 -3.62 -7.34
CA LEU A 148 -16.05 -3.89 -8.64
C LEU A 148 -17.18 -4.93 -8.55
N LEU A 149 -17.06 -5.90 -7.64
CA LEU A 149 -18.07 -6.93 -7.39
C LEU A 149 -19.17 -6.47 -6.41
N ASP A 150 -19.06 -5.28 -5.79
CA ASP A 150 -20.11 -4.72 -4.94
C ASP A 150 -21.22 -4.14 -5.82
N GLU A 151 -22.33 -4.89 -5.97
CA GLU A 151 -23.49 -4.48 -6.76
C GLU A 151 -24.07 -3.12 -6.33
N LYS A 152 -23.86 -2.71 -5.07
CA LYS A 152 -24.36 -1.42 -4.54
C LYS A 152 -23.44 -0.25 -4.85
N LEU A 153 -22.27 -0.48 -5.43
CA LEU A 153 -21.30 0.59 -5.70
C LEU A 153 -21.84 1.60 -6.70
N ALA A 154 -22.49 1.13 -7.78
CA ALA A 154 -23.05 1.99 -8.82
C ALA A 154 -24.13 2.94 -8.26
N ASP A 155 -25.07 2.40 -7.48
CA ASP A 155 -26.11 3.18 -6.80
C ASP A 155 -25.49 4.21 -5.86
N TRP A 156 -24.50 3.80 -5.06
CA TRP A 156 -23.79 4.69 -4.15
C TRP A 156 -23.05 5.83 -4.88
N ILE A 157 -22.44 5.56 -6.03
CA ILE A 157 -21.82 6.60 -6.87
C ILE A 157 -22.91 7.56 -7.39
N GLY A 158 -24.04 7.04 -7.86
CA GLY A 158 -25.18 7.83 -8.33
C GLY A 158 -25.75 8.76 -7.25
N GLU A 159 -25.82 8.32 -6.00
CA GLU A 159 -26.20 9.15 -4.86
C GLU A 159 -25.20 10.28 -4.57
N LYS A 160 -23.90 10.05 -4.80
CA LYS A 160 -22.84 11.03 -4.54
C LYS A 160 -22.67 12.07 -5.65
N LEU A 161 -23.17 11.78 -6.86
CA LEU A 161 -23.15 12.70 -8.00
C LEU A 161 -24.32 13.69 -8.02
N ARG A 162 -25.35 13.48 -7.18
CA ARG A 162 -26.47 14.41 -7.00
C ARG A 162 -26.10 15.52 -6.04
#